data_AF-A0A0M4CZC3-F1
#
_entry.id   AF-A0A0M4CZC3-F1
#
_cell.length_a   1.000
_cell.length_b   1.000
_cell.length_c   1.000
_cell.angle_alpha   90.00
_cell.angle_beta   90.00
_cell.angle_gamma   90.00
#
_symmetry.space_group_name_H-M   'P 1'
#
loop_
_entity.id
_entity.type
_entity.pdbx_description
1 polymer ?
#
loop_
_entity_poly.entity_id
_entity_poly.type
_entity_poly.pdbx_seq_one_letter_code
_entity_poly.pdbx_strand_id
1 'polypeptide(L)'
;MSATRRIALWAWATVLLGSLLWPLAAPGELLFRDMSVVDNPALSLNALGFGDLPSRNAPQDGVLALFGFLPVSWLVRAMLLVAGLAGAWGAMQLGRAQFAAVTVAIYNPFVIERLLQGHWSLVIAVWLLPLIVALRAHPRAQILAIWAASITPTGAVVAAIVGVTVSRRKSVTTLFSILSFLPWLVPSLLSAPTSGGALTFAIRAETYASTLGTALGLGGIWNAGAVPQSRELGFAVAGILLFIILLAGFRNCPWPLGVLALAGLVGAIGPWLLPELFTWMIAYIPGTALFRDSHKLLMFVIPAYVCLAAGLKNPFSWIATVLALLQIPDAPREVAVMSPSSAHVAEVSALAERAAGRDVLIVGSNSLVSRDDGIPVVDPRTKALSVVESGELRVDGIITDAPSNRWTQAMGAWHAGDLDRLAQLGVGMVVDGDTIVETTAPPQRGWKFYLGLSLTVLWLMLPLGLLIRSSKITSRKFKK
;
A
#
# COMPACT_ATOMS: atom_id res chain seq x y z
N MET A 1 1.13 -34.60 0.72
CA MET A 1 0.11 -34.01 -0.18
C MET A 1 0.29 -34.65 -1.55
N SER A 2 -0.74 -35.23 -2.15
CA SER A 2 -0.65 -35.82 -3.50
C SER A 2 -0.33 -34.75 -4.54
N ALA A 3 0.29 -35.14 -5.66
CA ALA A 3 0.58 -34.24 -6.77
C ALA A 3 -0.70 -33.56 -7.28
N THR A 4 -1.79 -34.32 -7.44
CA THR A 4 -3.11 -33.84 -7.85
C THR A 4 -3.62 -32.71 -6.94
N ARG A 5 -3.52 -32.88 -5.62
CA ARG A 5 -3.97 -31.85 -4.68
C ARG A 5 -3.11 -30.58 -4.76
N ARG A 6 -1.81 -30.73 -4.97
CA ARG A 6 -0.90 -29.58 -5.17
C ARG A 6 -1.27 -28.80 -6.43
N ILE A 7 -1.52 -29.51 -7.53
CA ILE A 7 -1.94 -28.91 -8.81
C ILE A 7 -3.27 -28.17 -8.62
N ALA A 8 -4.26 -28.80 -7.97
CA ALA A 8 -5.55 -28.18 -7.71
C ALA A 8 -5.46 -26.90 -6.85
N LEU A 9 -4.57 -26.86 -5.86
CA LEU A 9 -4.35 -25.66 -5.04
C LEU A 9 -3.72 -24.50 -5.82
N TRP A 10 -2.74 -24.79 -6.67
CA TRP A 10 -2.14 -23.76 -7.52
C TRP A 10 -3.07 -23.30 -8.63
N ALA A 11 -3.87 -24.21 -9.20
CA ALA A 11 -4.96 -23.85 -10.12
C ALA A 11 -5.95 -22.91 -9.41
N TRP A 12 -6.36 -23.24 -8.19
CA TRP A 12 -7.25 -22.39 -7.39
C TRP A 12 -6.65 -21.00 -7.11
N ALA A 13 -5.40 -20.94 -6.66
CA ALA A 13 -4.72 -19.67 -6.44
C ALA A 13 -4.61 -18.84 -7.74
N THR A 14 -4.35 -19.50 -8.87
CA THR A 14 -4.27 -18.85 -10.20
C THR A 14 -5.63 -18.31 -10.63
N VAL A 15 -6.72 -19.05 -10.41
CA VAL A 15 -8.08 -18.57 -10.69
C VAL A 15 -8.41 -17.33 -9.85
N LEU A 16 -8.13 -17.36 -8.54
CA LEU A 16 -8.38 -16.21 -7.66
C LEU A 16 -7.56 -14.99 -8.09
N LEU A 17 -6.24 -15.13 -8.25
CA LEU A 17 -5.37 -14.02 -8.65
C LEU A 17 -5.70 -13.52 -10.06
N GLY A 18 -5.91 -14.44 -11.00
CA GLY A 18 -6.34 -14.11 -12.35
C GLY A 18 -7.63 -13.32 -12.35
N SER A 19 -8.62 -13.71 -11.54
CA SER A 19 -9.90 -13.00 -11.44
C SER A 19 -9.77 -11.57 -10.89
N LEU A 20 -8.74 -11.28 -10.07
CA LEU A 20 -8.53 -9.95 -9.49
C LEU A 20 -7.56 -9.07 -10.29
N LEU A 21 -6.62 -9.68 -11.01
CA LEU A 21 -5.53 -8.98 -11.69
C LEU A 21 -5.64 -9.01 -13.22
N TRP A 22 -6.65 -9.68 -13.79
CA TRP A 22 -6.83 -9.73 -15.26
C TRP A 22 -6.84 -8.36 -15.96
N PRO A 23 -7.41 -7.26 -15.41
CA PRO A 23 -7.43 -5.98 -16.12
C PRO A 23 -6.02 -5.43 -16.33
N LEU A 24 -5.12 -5.75 -15.40
CA LEU A 24 -3.73 -5.31 -15.45
C LEU A 24 -2.92 -6.06 -16.52
N ALA A 25 -3.45 -7.08 -17.19
CA ALA A 25 -2.73 -7.75 -18.28
C ALA A 25 -2.64 -6.88 -19.55
N ALA A 26 -3.48 -5.85 -19.69
CA ALA A 26 -3.46 -4.94 -20.81
C ALA A 26 -2.26 -3.96 -20.77
N PRO A 27 -1.81 -3.46 -21.94
CA PRO A 27 -0.75 -2.45 -22.01
C PRO A 27 -1.25 -1.07 -21.55
N GLY A 28 -0.32 -0.22 -21.10
CA GLY A 28 -0.60 1.14 -20.63
C GLY A 28 -0.15 1.38 -19.19
N GLU A 29 -0.26 2.62 -18.74
CA GLU A 29 0.06 3.03 -17.38
C GLU A 29 -1.08 2.69 -16.42
N LEU A 30 -0.74 2.42 -15.16
CA LEU A 30 -1.74 2.08 -14.14
C LEU A 30 -2.27 3.36 -13.51
N LEU A 31 -3.36 3.89 -14.06
CA LEU A 31 -4.00 5.13 -13.65
C LEU A 31 -5.43 4.89 -13.19
N PHE A 32 -5.62 4.85 -11.87
CA PHE A 32 -6.92 4.66 -11.23
C PHE A 32 -6.90 5.12 -9.76
N ARG A 33 -7.63 6.19 -9.43
CA ARG A 33 -7.67 6.80 -8.09
C ARG A 33 -6.27 7.05 -7.54
N ASP A 34 -5.91 6.41 -6.43
CA ASP A 34 -4.60 6.57 -5.79
C ASP A 34 -3.49 5.79 -6.51
N MET A 35 -3.85 4.87 -7.42
CA MET A 35 -2.89 4.19 -8.29
C MET A 35 -2.52 5.13 -9.43
N SER A 36 -1.36 5.75 -9.32
CA SER A 36 -0.71 6.51 -10.40
C SER A 36 0.68 5.93 -10.59
N VAL A 37 0.80 4.94 -11.47
CA VAL A 37 2.06 4.29 -11.84
C VAL A 37 2.31 4.54 -13.31
N VAL A 38 3.06 5.61 -13.57
CA VAL A 38 3.59 5.95 -14.89
C VAL A 38 4.76 5.03 -15.26
N ASP A 39 5.02 4.88 -16.55
CA ASP A 39 6.09 4.00 -17.04
C ASP A 39 7.48 4.53 -16.71
N ASN A 40 7.65 5.86 -16.77
CA ASN A 40 8.92 6.55 -16.53
C ASN A 40 8.80 7.56 -15.37
N PRO A 41 8.74 7.09 -14.11
CA PRO A 41 8.65 7.97 -12.95
C PRO A 41 9.93 8.79 -12.74
N ALA A 42 9.78 10.06 -12.33
CA ALA A 42 10.91 10.93 -12.06
C ALA A 42 11.62 10.59 -10.74
N LEU A 43 12.96 10.56 -10.79
CA LEU A 43 13.79 10.53 -9.59
C LEU A 43 13.89 11.94 -8.99
N SER A 44 12.85 12.30 -8.23
CA SER A 44 12.64 13.61 -7.60
C SER A 44 12.75 13.56 -6.07
N LEU A 45 12.74 14.73 -5.41
CA LEU A 45 12.64 14.80 -3.95
C LEU A 45 11.32 14.18 -3.45
N ASN A 46 10.22 14.34 -4.18
CA ASN A 46 8.92 13.78 -3.85
C ASN A 46 8.98 12.24 -3.82
N ALA A 47 9.59 11.63 -4.85
CA ALA A 47 9.77 10.18 -4.91
C ALA A 47 10.64 9.64 -3.74
N LEU A 48 11.62 10.42 -3.31
CA LEU A 48 12.54 10.07 -2.23
C LEU A 48 12.03 10.41 -0.81
N GLY A 49 10.80 10.94 -0.70
CA GLY A 49 10.17 11.29 0.57
C GLY A 49 10.61 12.63 1.17
N PHE A 50 11.37 13.45 0.43
CA PHE A 50 11.86 14.77 0.86
C PHE A 50 11.19 15.94 0.11
N GLY A 51 10.07 15.67 -0.55
CA GLY A 51 9.27 16.64 -1.30
C GLY A 51 8.47 17.59 -0.42
N ASP A 52 7.52 18.28 -1.05
CA ASP A 52 6.64 19.25 -0.38
C ASP A 52 5.56 18.58 0.50
N LEU A 53 5.27 17.30 0.27
CA LEU A 53 4.27 16.53 1.00
C LEU A 53 4.89 15.51 1.98
N PRO A 54 4.13 15.06 2.99
CA PRO A 54 4.55 13.96 3.85
C PRO A 54 5.01 12.73 3.06
N SER A 55 6.03 12.03 3.56
CA SER A 55 6.73 10.93 2.88
C SER A 55 5.95 9.61 2.77
N ARG A 56 4.61 9.67 2.59
CA ARG A 56 3.70 8.52 2.63
C ARG A 56 3.99 7.41 1.61
N ASN A 57 4.75 7.71 0.56
CA ASN A 57 5.13 6.77 -0.50
C ASN A 57 6.62 6.39 -0.48
N ALA A 58 7.42 6.80 0.50
CA ALA A 58 8.80 6.33 0.60
C ALA A 58 8.85 4.95 1.28
N PRO A 59 9.63 3.97 0.79
CA PRO A 59 10.51 4.00 -0.38
C PRO A 59 9.83 3.66 -1.72
N GLN A 60 8.54 3.30 -1.75
CA GLN A 60 7.81 2.90 -2.98
C GLN A 60 8.18 3.76 -4.20
N ASP A 61 7.90 5.06 -4.18
CA ASP A 61 8.05 5.92 -5.36
C ASP A 61 9.54 6.07 -5.75
N GLY A 62 10.44 6.11 -4.77
CA GLY A 62 11.89 6.14 -5.00
C GLY A 62 12.42 4.85 -5.63
N VAL A 63 11.90 3.69 -5.20
CA VAL A 63 12.22 2.39 -5.82
C VAL A 63 11.72 2.38 -7.26
N LEU A 64 10.48 2.79 -7.50
CA LEU A 64 9.92 2.89 -8.85
C LEU A 64 10.76 3.82 -9.74
N ALA A 65 11.13 5.01 -9.25
CA ALA A 65 11.99 5.96 -9.96
C ALA A 65 13.38 5.41 -10.28
N LEU A 66 13.99 4.63 -9.39
CA LEU A 66 15.29 3.97 -9.66
C LEU A 66 15.20 2.91 -10.78
N PHE A 67 14.03 2.32 -10.97
CA PHE A 67 13.75 1.40 -12.07
C PHE A 67 13.14 2.09 -13.30
N GLY A 68 13.09 3.43 -13.34
CA GLY A 68 12.52 4.21 -14.45
C GLY A 68 13.22 4.08 -15.81
N PHE A 69 14.26 3.24 -15.92
CA PHE A 69 14.89 2.87 -17.19
C PHE A 69 14.14 1.75 -17.94
N LEU A 70 13.15 1.14 -17.29
CA LEU A 70 12.20 0.19 -17.88
C LEU A 70 10.76 0.67 -17.61
N PRO A 71 9.75 0.18 -18.34
CA PRO A 71 8.35 0.49 -18.05
C PRO A 71 7.93 -0.02 -16.65
N VAL A 72 7.97 0.86 -15.65
CA VAL A 72 7.79 0.49 -14.24
C VAL A 72 6.39 -0.03 -13.93
N SER A 73 5.40 0.35 -14.73
CA SER A 73 4.06 -0.20 -14.61
C SER A 73 4.04 -1.74 -14.74
N TRP A 74 4.93 -2.34 -15.55
CA TRP A 74 5.06 -3.80 -15.66
C TRP A 74 5.75 -4.42 -14.46
N LEU A 75 6.70 -3.71 -13.83
CA LEU A 75 7.31 -4.12 -12.58
C LEU A 75 6.26 -4.25 -11.48
N VAL A 76 5.36 -3.26 -11.34
CA VAL A 76 4.27 -3.31 -10.34
C VAL A 76 3.33 -4.51 -10.56
N ARG A 77 2.98 -4.81 -11.81
CA ARG A 77 2.17 -6.01 -12.16
C ARG A 77 2.87 -7.30 -11.72
N ALA A 78 4.17 -7.42 -12.01
CA ALA A 78 4.95 -8.58 -11.59
C ALA A 78 5.03 -8.69 -10.06
N MET A 79 5.21 -7.57 -9.35
CA MET A 79 5.24 -7.52 -7.89
C MET A 79 3.92 -7.98 -7.27
N LEU A 80 2.77 -7.54 -7.79
CA LEU A 80 1.45 -7.99 -7.36
C LEU A 80 1.28 -9.50 -7.56
N LEU A 81 1.60 -10.01 -8.76
CA LEU A 81 1.48 -11.44 -9.06
C LEU A 81 2.36 -12.28 -8.15
N VAL A 82 3.64 -11.90 -7.99
CA VAL A 82 4.59 -12.61 -7.13
C VAL A 82 4.14 -12.57 -5.66
N ALA A 83 3.70 -11.41 -5.16
CA ALA A 83 3.21 -11.28 -3.79
C ALA A 83 1.97 -12.15 -3.55
N GLY A 84 1.03 -12.18 -4.50
CA GLY A 84 -0.17 -13.02 -4.44
C GLY A 84 0.17 -14.51 -4.42
N LEU A 85 1.05 -14.98 -5.31
CA LEU A 85 1.49 -16.38 -5.35
C LEU A 85 2.25 -16.77 -4.08
N ALA A 86 3.11 -15.88 -3.58
CA ALA A 86 3.87 -16.08 -2.36
C ALA A 86 2.96 -16.11 -1.12
N GLY A 87 1.92 -15.26 -1.09
CA GLY A 87 0.88 -15.25 -0.08
C GLY A 87 0.02 -16.51 -0.07
N ALA A 88 -0.41 -16.96 -1.26
CA ALA A 88 -1.13 -18.21 -1.43
C ALA A 88 -0.30 -19.40 -0.93
N TRP A 89 0.99 -19.46 -1.28
CA TRP A 89 1.89 -20.47 -0.72
C TRP A 89 1.96 -20.37 0.80
N GLY A 90 2.15 -19.16 1.35
CA GLY A 90 2.13 -18.92 2.80
C GLY A 90 0.88 -19.51 3.46
N ALA A 91 -0.30 -19.22 2.93
CA ALA A 91 -1.58 -19.74 3.41
C ALA A 91 -1.67 -21.27 3.35
N MET A 92 -1.15 -21.90 2.27
CA MET A 92 -1.10 -23.37 2.14
C MET A 92 -0.26 -24.05 3.22
N GLN A 93 0.69 -23.35 3.84
CA GLN A 93 1.57 -23.89 4.87
C GLN A 93 1.00 -23.77 6.30
N LEU A 94 -0.13 -23.06 6.49
CA LEU A 94 -0.65 -22.74 7.82
C LEU A 94 -1.62 -23.78 8.40
N GLY A 95 -2.00 -24.81 7.64
CA GLY A 95 -2.90 -25.85 8.14
C GLY A 95 -3.38 -26.83 7.06
N ARG A 96 -4.44 -27.59 7.36
CA ARG A 96 -4.93 -28.68 6.50
C ARG A 96 -6.04 -28.23 5.53
N ALA A 97 -6.81 -27.19 5.86
CA ALA A 97 -7.87 -26.64 5.02
C ALA A 97 -7.32 -25.55 4.08
N GLN A 98 -6.45 -25.97 3.16
CA GLN A 98 -5.66 -25.06 2.32
C GLN A 98 -6.50 -24.24 1.34
N PHE A 99 -7.59 -24.79 0.77
CA PHE A 99 -8.48 -24.03 -0.13
C PHE A 99 -9.14 -22.85 0.59
N ALA A 100 -9.67 -23.08 1.81
CA ALA A 100 -10.25 -22.02 2.62
C ALA A 100 -9.20 -20.96 2.99
N ALA A 101 -8.01 -21.40 3.43
CA ALA A 101 -6.92 -20.50 3.81
C ALA A 101 -6.46 -19.62 2.63
N VAL A 102 -6.26 -20.21 1.44
CA VAL A 102 -5.87 -19.48 0.23
C VAL A 102 -6.96 -18.50 -0.20
N THR A 103 -8.23 -18.91 -0.15
CA THR A 103 -9.36 -18.03 -0.51
C THR A 103 -9.44 -16.83 0.42
N VAL A 104 -9.40 -17.03 1.74
CA VAL A 104 -9.41 -15.94 2.72
C VAL A 104 -8.20 -15.03 2.59
N ALA A 105 -7.02 -15.58 2.26
CA ALA A 105 -5.81 -14.78 2.09
C ALA A 105 -5.85 -13.87 0.85
N ILE A 106 -6.38 -14.37 -0.27
CA ILE A 106 -6.31 -13.68 -1.57
C ILE A 106 -7.59 -12.89 -1.89
N TYR A 107 -8.75 -13.48 -1.62
CA TYR A 107 -10.06 -13.02 -2.07
C TYR A 107 -10.92 -12.63 -0.86
N ASN A 108 -10.69 -11.42 -0.34
CA ASN A 108 -11.43 -10.87 0.80
C ASN A 108 -11.69 -9.37 0.62
N PRO A 109 -12.71 -8.79 1.29
CA PRO A 109 -13.09 -7.39 1.10
C PRO A 109 -11.99 -6.37 1.27
N PHE A 110 -11.12 -6.55 2.27
CA PHE A 110 -9.99 -5.65 2.46
C PHE A 110 -9.14 -5.52 1.20
N VAL A 111 -8.77 -6.67 0.59
CA VAL A 111 -7.95 -6.72 -0.62
C VAL A 111 -8.66 -6.05 -1.80
N ILE A 112 -9.93 -6.38 -2.03
CA ILE A 112 -10.69 -5.87 -3.17
C ILE A 112 -10.88 -4.36 -3.04
N GLU A 113 -11.29 -3.87 -1.87
CA GLU A 113 -11.44 -2.43 -1.62
C GLU A 113 -10.10 -1.69 -1.75
N ARG A 114 -8.96 -2.31 -1.35
CA ARG A 114 -7.63 -1.70 -1.56
C ARG A 114 -7.26 -1.64 -3.04
N LEU A 115 -7.53 -2.69 -3.82
CA LEU A 115 -7.34 -2.68 -5.27
C LEU A 115 -8.20 -1.57 -5.89
N LEU A 116 -9.49 -1.53 -5.53
CA LEU A 116 -10.43 -0.52 -6.01
C LEU A 116 -10.13 0.90 -5.51
N GLN A 117 -9.33 1.08 -4.46
CA GLN A 117 -8.83 2.40 -4.09
C GLN A 117 -7.56 2.80 -4.86
N GLY A 118 -6.86 1.82 -5.44
CA GLY A 118 -5.53 2.01 -6.04
C GLY A 118 -4.36 1.79 -5.07
N HIS A 119 -4.61 1.21 -3.89
CA HIS A 119 -3.60 0.92 -2.85
C HIS A 119 -2.87 -0.42 -3.11
N TRP A 120 -2.33 -0.60 -4.32
CA TRP A 120 -1.71 -1.86 -4.77
C TRP A 120 -0.57 -2.35 -3.86
N SER A 121 0.21 -1.44 -3.29
CA SER A 121 1.32 -1.78 -2.41
C SER A 121 0.88 -2.23 -1.01
N LEU A 122 -0.29 -1.78 -0.53
CA LEU A 122 -0.92 -2.35 0.67
C LEU A 122 -1.46 -3.75 0.39
N VAL A 123 -1.96 -4.02 -0.82
CA VAL A 123 -2.37 -5.37 -1.24
C VAL A 123 -1.17 -6.32 -1.21
N ILE A 124 -0.01 -5.89 -1.75
CA ILE A 124 1.25 -6.64 -1.61
C ILE A 124 1.56 -6.93 -0.15
N ALA A 125 1.52 -5.91 0.72
CA ALA A 125 1.82 -6.09 2.14
C ALA A 125 0.89 -7.12 2.79
N VAL A 126 -0.42 -7.05 2.53
CA VAL A 126 -1.42 -7.98 3.06
C VAL A 126 -1.22 -9.40 2.55
N TRP A 127 -1.06 -9.59 1.24
CA TRP A 127 -0.83 -10.91 0.66
C TRP A 127 0.43 -11.57 1.21
N LEU A 128 1.45 -10.79 1.58
CA LEU A 128 2.68 -11.32 2.19
C LEU A 128 2.54 -11.66 3.68
N LEU A 129 1.50 -11.24 4.40
CA LEU A 129 1.39 -11.53 5.85
C LEU A 129 1.26 -13.03 6.17
N PRO A 130 0.44 -13.84 5.46
CA PRO A 130 0.43 -15.30 5.64
C PRO A 130 1.80 -15.94 5.38
N LEU A 131 2.56 -15.43 4.40
CA LEU A 131 3.92 -15.87 4.13
C LEU A 131 4.85 -15.58 5.32
N ILE A 132 4.79 -14.37 5.89
CA ILE A 132 5.58 -13.97 7.06
C ILE A 132 5.30 -14.90 8.25
N VAL A 133 4.04 -15.30 8.46
CA VAL A 133 3.65 -16.26 9.51
C VAL A 133 4.12 -17.68 9.22
N ALA A 134 4.04 -18.14 7.97
CA ALA A 134 4.51 -19.45 7.54
C ALA A 134 6.04 -19.57 7.70
N LEU A 135 6.77 -18.49 7.46
CA LEU A 135 8.24 -18.44 7.53
C LEU A 135 8.79 -18.18 8.94
N ARG A 136 7.97 -18.22 10.00
CA ARG A 136 8.41 -17.97 11.39
C ARG A 136 9.58 -18.83 11.89
N ALA A 137 9.78 -20.01 11.30
CA ALA A 137 10.88 -20.92 11.59
C ALA A 137 12.12 -20.69 10.69
N HIS A 138 12.01 -19.81 9.69
CA HIS A 138 13.04 -19.48 8.70
C HIS A 138 13.33 -17.96 8.71
N PRO A 139 14.03 -17.44 9.74
CA PRO A 139 14.16 -16.00 9.97
C PRO A 139 14.67 -15.19 8.78
N ARG A 140 15.60 -15.74 7.98
CA ARG A 140 16.12 -15.04 6.79
C ARG A 140 15.02 -14.83 5.75
N ALA A 141 14.29 -15.89 5.40
CA ALA A 141 13.19 -15.81 4.45
C ALA A 141 12.03 -14.96 5.00
N GLN A 142 11.78 -15.02 6.31
CA GLN A 142 10.80 -14.17 6.96
C GLN A 142 11.16 -12.67 6.83
N ILE A 143 12.43 -12.32 7.05
CA ILE A 143 12.89 -10.93 6.89
C ILE A 143 12.76 -10.47 5.43
N LEU A 144 13.01 -11.35 4.45
CA LEU A 144 12.77 -11.01 3.03
C LEU A 144 11.29 -10.71 2.75
N ALA A 145 10.38 -11.48 3.33
CA ALA A 145 8.94 -11.22 3.21
C ALA A 145 8.50 -9.92 3.91
N ILE A 146 9.07 -9.61 5.09
CA ILE A 146 8.84 -8.34 5.80
C ILE A 146 9.38 -7.17 4.97
N TRP A 147 10.59 -7.30 4.42
CA TRP A 147 11.18 -6.30 3.53
C TRP A 147 10.31 -6.04 2.30
N ALA A 148 9.85 -7.08 1.61
CA ALA A 148 8.97 -6.91 0.46
C ALA A 148 7.62 -6.23 0.83
N ALA A 149 7.07 -6.56 2.00
CA ALA A 149 5.86 -5.90 2.53
C ALA A 149 6.11 -4.46 3.03
N SER A 150 7.37 -4.06 3.22
CA SER A 150 7.76 -2.74 3.76
C SER A 150 7.90 -1.64 2.71
N ILE A 151 7.48 -1.90 1.47
CA ILE A 151 7.54 -0.89 0.40
C ILE A 151 6.67 0.35 0.70
N THR A 152 5.67 0.20 1.57
CA THR A 152 4.90 1.33 2.13
C THR A 152 5.07 1.44 3.64
N PRO A 153 4.89 2.64 4.22
CA PRO A 153 4.99 2.83 5.67
C PRO A 153 4.03 1.95 6.48
N THR A 154 2.74 1.89 6.11
CA THR A 154 1.76 1.02 6.81
C THR A 154 2.13 -0.45 6.64
N GLY A 155 2.47 -0.88 5.42
CA GLY A 155 2.89 -2.25 5.15
C GLY A 155 4.10 -2.66 6.00
N ALA A 156 5.08 -1.77 6.12
CA ALA A 156 6.27 -1.97 6.93
C ALA A 156 5.90 -2.19 8.40
N VAL A 157 5.10 -1.29 9.00
CA VAL A 157 4.73 -1.37 10.42
C VAL A 157 3.96 -2.65 10.72
N VAL A 158 2.95 -2.97 9.89
CA VAL A 158 2.15 -4.18 10.07
C VAL A 158 3.00 -5.44 9.91
N ALA A 159 3.79 -5.53 8.84
CA ALA A 159 4.66 -6.68 8.59
C ALA A 159 5.70 -6.89 9.69
N ALA A 160 6.27 -5.81 10.22
CA ALA A 160 7.20 -5.85 11.34
C ALA A 160 6.53 -6.38 12.61
N ILE A 161 5.37 -5.84 13.00
CA ILE A 161 4.66 -6.25 14.21
C ILE A 161 4.24 -7.72 14.10
N VAL A 162 3.61 -8.12 12.99
CA VAL A 162 3.21 -9.51 12.75
C VAL A 162 4.45 -10.42 12.76
N GLY A 163 5.50 -10.03 12.04
CA GLY A 163 6.75 -10.78 11.90
C GLY A 163 7.46 -10.99 13.23
N VAL A 164 7.70 -9.93 14.00
CA VAL A 164 8.34 -9.97 15.33
C VAL A 164 7.52 -10.78 16.33
N THR A 165 6.18 -10.67 16.27
CA THR A 165 5.27 -11.41 17.17
C THR A 165 5.43 -12.92 17.02
N VAL A 166 5.59 -13.41 15.79
CA VAL A 166 5.73 -14.85 15.51
C VAL A 166 7.18 -15.33 15.38
N SER A 167 8.14 -14.41 15.23
CA SER A 167 9.53 -14.75 14.94
C SER A 167 10.22 -15.49 16.09
N ARG A 168 11.01 -16.51 15.71
CA ARG A 168 11.93 -17.21 16.62
C ARG A 168 13.22 -16.43 16.89
N ARG A 169 13.54 -15.40 16.10
CA ARG A 169 14.73 -14.53 16.27
C ARG A 169 14.29 -13.07 16.33
N LYS A 170 13.58 -12.72 17.40
CA LYS A 170 12.98 -11.39 17.59
C LYS A 170 13.97 -10.26 17.38
N SER A 171 15.12 -10.27 18.05
CA SER A 171 16.11 -9.18 17.95
C SER A 171 16.60 -8.91 16.52
N VAL A 172 16.89 -9.97 15.74
CA VAL A 172 17.31 -9.81 14.33
C VAL A 172 16.16 -9.33 13.47
N THR A 173 14.96 -9.87 13.68
CA THR A 173 13.76 -9.48 12.93
C THR A 173 13.41 -8.02 13.19
N THR A 174 13.46 -7.60 14.46
CA THR A 174 13.24 -6.22 14.90
C THR A 174 14.28 -5.29 14.28
N LEU A 175 15.57 -5.63 14.32
CA LEU A 175 16.62 -4.82 13.72
C LEU A 175 16.36 -4.57 12.23
N PHE A 176 16.14 -5.63 11.45
CA PHE A 176 15.87 -5.49 10.01
C PHE A 176 14.55 -4.77 9.72
N SER A 177 13.53 -4.94 10.57
CA SER A 177 12.28 -4.19 10.45
C SER A 177 12.51 -2.70 10.66
N ILE A 178 13.28 -2.30 11.69
CA ILE A 178 13.64 -0.90 11.93
C ILE A 178 14.41 -0.32 10.74
N LEU A 179 15.37 -1.06 10.20
CA LEU A 179 16.12 -0.64 9.01
C LEU A 179 15.21 -0.43 7.79
N SER A 180 14.16 -1.25 7.65
CA SER A 180 13.19 -1.10 6.55
C SER A 180 12.33 0.16 6.66
N PHE A 181 12.20 0.76 7.86
CA PHE A 181 11.44 2.00 8.08
C PHE A 181 12.21 3.26 7.69
N LEU A 182 13.54 3.19 7.62
CA LEU A 182 14.38 4.39 7.51
C LEU A 182 14.01 5.33 6.35
N PRO A 183 13.68 4.85 5.13
CA PRO A 183 13.31 5.74 4.02
C PRO A 183 12.08 6.60 4.29
N TRP A 184 11.16 6.15 5.13
CA TRP A 184 9.97 6.91 5.53
C TRP A 184 10.19 7.68 6.84
N LEU A 185 10.79 7.02 7.83
CA LEU A 185 10.94 7.53 9.19
C LEU A 185 11.84 8.76 9.22
N VAL A 186 12.97 8.73 8.51
CA VAL A 186 13.93 9.85 8.51
C VAL A 186 13.31 11.13 7.96
N PRO A 187 12.67 11.14 6.76
CA PRO A 187 11.97 12.35 6.32
C PRO A 187 10.82 12.77 7.23
N SER A 188 10.04 11.82 7.78
CA SER A 188 8.92 12.13 8.69
C SER A 188 9.37 12.81 9.99
N LEU A 189 10.56 12.50 10.49
CA LEU A 189 11.15 13.15 11.66
C LEU A 189 11.67 14.56 11.37
N LEU A 190 12.06 14.83 10.12
CA LEU A 190 12.57 16.13 9.68
C LEU A 190 11.43 17.09 9.28
N SER A 191 10.28 16.55 8.90
CA SER A 191 9.10 17.32 8.50
C SER A 191 7.86 16.58 8.98
N ALA A 192 7.46 16.89 10.22
CA ALA A 192 6.32 16.25 10.83
C ALA A 192 5.04 16.53 10.02
N PRO A 193 4.27 15.49 9.66
CA PRO A 193 3.04 15.68 8.92
C PRO A 193 2.03 16.43 9.78
N THR A 194 1.35 17.41 9.21
CA THR A 194 0.06 17.87 9.71
C THR A 194 -1.01 16.86 9.28
N SER A 195 -1.99 16.59 10.15
CA SER A 195 -3.09 15.68 9.85
C SER A 195 -4.41 16.29 10.28
N GLY A 196 -5.31 16.54 9.32
CA GLY A 196 -6.72 16.86 9.58
C GLY A 196 -7.67 15.72 9.21
N GLY A 197 -8.94 15.85 9.62
CA GLY A 197 -10.05 15.03 9.12
C GLY A 197 -10.05 13.56 9.54
N ALA A 198 -9.62 13.24 10.76
CA ALA A 198 -9.49 11.86 11.24
C ALA A 198 -10.77 11.00 11.05
N LEU A 199 -11.95 11.57 11.33
CA LEU A 199 -13.21 10.84 11.25
C LEU A 199 -13.72 10.63 9.82
N THR A 200 -13.29 11.44 8.85
CA THR A 200 -13.64 11.27 7.43
C THR A 200 -13.10 9.96 6.86
N PHE A 201 -11.98 9.48 7.41
CA PHE A 201 -11.31 8.23 6.99
C PHE A 201 -11.66 7.03 7.87
N ALA A 202 -12.63 7.18 8.77
CA ALA A 202 -13.09 6.10 9.62
C ALA A 202 -13.70 4.95 8.80
N ILE A 203 -13.65 3.75 9.39
CA ILE A 203 -14.34 2.58 8.84
C ILE A 203 -15.84 2.88 8.65
N ARG A 204 -16.36 2.58 7.46
CA ARG A 204 -17.76 2.74 7.12
C ARG A 204 -18.57 1.49 7.49
N ALA A 205 -19.82 1.66 7.87
CA ALA A 205 -20.77 0.55 7.92
C ALA A 205 -21.33 0.26 6.51
N GLU A 206 -21.57 -1.01 6.21
CA GLU A 206 -22.15 -1.45 4.94
C GLU A 206 -23.60 -1.90 5.10
N THR A 207 -24.31 -2.04 3.99
CA THR A 207 -25.71 -2.45 3.99
C THR A 207 -25.93 -3.75 4.77
N TYR A 208 -26.86 -3.73 5.72
CA TYR A 208 -27.18 -4.82 6.65
C TYR A 208 -26.02 -5.30 7.55
N ALA A 209 -24.89 -4.60 7.56
CA ALA A 209 -23.77 -4.85 8.47
C ALA A 209 -23.49 -3.60 9.30
N SER A 210 -23.62 -3.69 10.63
CA SER A 210 -23.12 -2.61 11.50
C SER A 210 -21.62 -2.39 11.29
N THR A 211 -21.07 -1.30 11.82
CA THR A 211 -19.62 -1.04 11.78
C THR A 211 -18.80 -2.24 12.27
N LEU A 212 -19.26 -2.90 13.34
CA LEU A 212 -18.65 -4.13 13.83
C LEU A 212 -18.77 -5.28 12.83
N GLY A 213 -19.95 -5.52 12.27
CA GLY A 213 -20.16 -6.58 11.27
C GLY A 213 -19.31 -6.37 10.01
N THR A 214 -19.18 -5.12 9.59
CA THR A 214 -18.34 -4.70 8.46
C THR A 214 -16.86 -5.00 8.73
N ALA A 215 -16.36 -4.63 9.92
CA ALA A 215 -15.01 -4.94 10.36
C ALA A 215 -14.73 -6.46 10.43
N LEU A 216 -15.68 -7.24 10.95
CA LEU A 216 -15.59 -8.71 10.98
C LEU A 216 -15.58 -9.32 9.56
N GLY A 217 -16.29 -8.69 8.61
CA GLY A 217 -16.22 -9.03 7.20
C GLY A 217 -14.99 -8.48 6.46
N LEU A 218 -14.05 -7.83 7.15
CA LEU A 218 -12.85 -7.20 6.58
C LEU A 218 -13.12 -6.06 5.57
N GLY A 219 -14.33 -5.49 5.53
CA GLY A 219 -14.68 -4.40 4.62
C GLY A 219 -14.72 -3.04 5.30
N GLY A 220 -15.33 -2.06 4.62
CA GLY A 220 -15.65 -0.75 5.19
C GLY A 220 -14.64 0.35 4.88
N ILE A 221 -14.04 0.33 3.68
CA ILE A 221 -13.30 1.49 3.18
C ILE A 221 -14.15 2.78 3.24
N TRP A 222 -13.51 3.89 3.61
CA TRP A 222 -14.17 5.19 3.72
C TRP A 222 -14.72 5.68 2.36
N ASN A 223 -14.01 5.41 1.27
CA ASN A 223 -14.40 5.83 -0.08
C ASN A 223 -15.51 4.92 -0.62
N ALA A 224 -16.73 5.46 -0.74
CA ALA A 224 -17.88 4.74 -1.29
C ALA A 224 -17.64 4.22 -2.71
N GLY A 225 -16.88 4.94 -3.54
CA GLY A 225 -16.56 4.49 -4.90
C GLY A 225 -15.68 3.24 -4.97
N ALA A 226 -14.97 2.90 -3.88
CA ALA A 226 -14.11 1.72 -3.80
C ALA A 226 -14.81 0.50 -3.19
N VAL A 227 -16.10 0.61 -2.86
CA VAL A 227 -16.89 -0.50 -2.34
C VAL A 227 -17.57 -1.25 -3.48
N PRO A 228 -17.40 -2.58 -3.58
CA PRO A 228 -18.09 -3.40 -4.58
C PRO A 228 -19.62 -3.30 -4.47
N GLN A 229 -20.31 -3.38 -5.61
CA GLN A 229 -21.77 -3.29 -5.66
C GLN A 229 -22.45 -4.35 -4.80
N SER A 230 -21.91 -5.58 -4.71
CA SER A 230 -22.46 -6.62 -3.84
C SER A 230 -22.51 -6.21 -2.37
N ARG A 231 -21.54 -5.43 -1.88
CA ARG A 231 -21.49 -5.02 -0.47
C ARG A 231 -22.64 -4.06 -0.16
N GLU A 232 -22.96 -3.18 -1.10
CA GLU A 232 -24.14 -2.30 -1.04
C GLU A 232 -25.46 -3.08 -1.10
N LEU A 233 -25.46 -4.28 -1.68
CA LEU A 233 -26.61 -5.19 -1.72
C LEU A 233 -26.74 -6.11 -0.49
N GLY A 234 -25.85 -5.98 0.51
CA GLY A 234 -25.94 -6.74 1.75
C GLY A 234 -25.07 -7.99 1.85
N PHE A 235 -24.20 -8.25 0.87
CA PHE A 235 -23.32 -9.42 0.91
C PHE A 235 -22.26 -9.35 2.04
N ALA A 236 -22.15 -8.21 2.74
CA ALA A 236 -21.39 -8.08 3.98
C ALA A 236 -21.82 -9.09 5.08
N VAL A 237 -23.08 -9.52 5.08
CA VAL A 237 -23.58 -10.56 6.01
C VAL A 237 -22.83 -11.89 5.83
N ALA A 238 -22.40 -12.25 4.62
CA ALA A 238 -21.60 -13.45 4.38
C ALA A 238 -20.24 -13.39 5.12
N GLY A 239 -19.70 -12.19 5.33
CA GLY A 239 -18.48 -11.96 6.11
C GLY A 239 -18.66 -12.20 7.61
N ILE A 240 -19.80 -11.76 8.15
CA ILE A 240 -20.18 -12.03 9.54
C ILE A 240 -20.33 -13.54 9.76
N LEU A 241 -21.04 -14.23 8.86
CA LEU A 241 -21.19 -15.68 8.90
C LEU A 241 -19.84 -16.38 8.74
N LEU A 242 -18.98 -15.91 7.83
CA LEU A 242 -17.63 -16.43 7.66
C LEU A 242 -16.85 -16.35 8.97
N PHE A 243 -16.83 -15.18 9.63
CA PHE A 243 -16.15 -15.00 10.90
C PHE A 243 -16.61 -16.04 11.95
N ILE A 244 -17.91 -16.26 12.08
CA ILE A 244 -18.47 -17.27 13.01
C ILE A 244 -17.94 -18.67 12.67
N ILE A 245 -17.92 -19.06 11.39
CA ILE A 245 -17.37 -20.35 10.96
C ILE A 245 -15.87 -20.43 11.25
N LEU A 246 -15.11 -19.36 11.03
CA LEU A 246 -13.67 -19.31 11.30
C LEU A 246 -13.33 -19.61 12.76
N LEU A 247 -14.19 -19.23 13.72
CA LEU A 247 -13.99 -19.52 15.14
C LEU A 247 -13.85 -21.03 15.42
N ALA A 248 -14.44 -21.91 14.60
CA ALA A 248 -14.25 -23.36 14.74
C ALA A 248 -12.78 -23.80 14.53
N GLY A 249 -11.97 -22.98 13.86
CA GLY A 249 -10.54 -23.18 13.61
C GLY A 249 -9.61 -22.63 14.69
N PHE A 250 -10.13 -22.12 15.82
CA PHE A 250 -9.34 -21.39 16.84
C PHE A 250 -8.08 -22.11 17.30
N ARG A 251 -8.10 -23.44 17.43
CA ARG A 251 -6.95 -24.25 17.86
C ARG A 251 -5.75 -24.15 16.91
N ASN A 252 -5.96 -23.78 15.65
CA ASN A 252 -4.90 -23.62 14.66
C ASN A 252 -4.33 -22.19 14.64
N CYS A 253 -4.98 -21.23 15.30
CA CYS A 253 -4.50 -19.86 15.40
C CYS A 253 -3.56 -19.70 16.61
N PRO A 254 -2.30 -19.31 16.42
CA PRO A 254 -1.43 -18.91 17.51
C PRO A 254 -2.07 -17.77 18.32
N TRP A 255 -2.12 -17.90 19.64
CA TRP A 255 -2.73 -16.88 20.51
C TRP A 255 -2.16 -15.45 20.31
N PRO A 256 -0.85 -15.23 20.02
CA PRO A 256 -0.35 -13.88 19.80
C PRO A 256 -0.95 -13.23 18.55
N LEU A 257 -1.25 -14.02 17.52
CA LEU A 257 -1.96 -13.53 16.32
C LEU A 257 -3.43 -13.24 16.65
N GLY A 258 -4.06 -14.02 17.52
CA GLY A 258 -5.40 -13.73 18.02
C GLY A 258 -5.48 -12.39 18.76
N VAL A 259 -4.48 -12.07 19.59
CA VAL A 259 -4.39 -10.78 20.28
C VAL A 259 -4.16 -9.62 19.31
N LEU A 260 -3.27 -9.79 18.33
CA LEU A 260 -3.08 -8.78 17.28
C LEU A 260 -4.36 -8.57 16.47
N ALA A 261 -5.08 -9.64 16.13
CA ALA A 261 -6.34 -9.53 15.40
C ALA A 261 -7.40 -8.80 16.23
N LEU A 262 -7.51 -9.09 17.53
CA LEU A 262 -8.42 -8.36 18.41
C LEU A 262 -8.05 -6.87 18.51
N ALA A 263 -6.77 -6.55 18.68
CA ALA A 263 -6.29 -5.17 18.70
C ALA A 263 -6.55 -4.45 17.38
N GLY A 264 -6.37 -5.13 16.25
CA GLY A 264 -6.69 -4.62 14.91
C GLY A 264 -8.17 -4.34 14.72
N LEU A 265 -9.05 -5.24 15.15
CA LEU A 265 -10.50 -5.05 15.12
C LEU A 265 -10.93 -3.87 15.99
N VAL A 266 -10.47 -3.82 17.26
CA VAL A 266 -10.78 -2.73 18.20
C VAL A 266 -10.29 -1.39 17.66
N GLY A 267 -9.07 -1.35 17.11
CA GLY A 267 -8.52 -0.15 16.50
C GLY A 267 -9.29 0.30 15.26
N ALA A 268 -9.72 -0.64 14.41
CA ALA A 268 -10.48 -0.33 13.20
C ALA A 268 -11.83 0.32 13.53
N ILE A 269 -12.56 -0.20 14.52
CA ILE A 269 -13.85 0.37 14.99
C ILE A 269 -13.68 1.51 16.01
N GLY A 270 -12.44 1.82 16.41
CA GLY A 270 -12.12 2.86 17.39
C GLY A 270 -12.76 4.22 17.12
N PRO A 271 -12.74 4.74 15.87
CA PRO A 271 -13.42 6.01 15.55
C PRO A 271 -14.94 5.96 15.79
N TRP A 272 -15.56 4.79 15.64
CA TRP A 272 -16.99 4.60 15.91
C TRP A 272 -17.30 4.47 17.41
N LEU A 273 -16.41 3.82 18.18
CA LEU A 273 -16.58 3.64 19.62
C LEU A 273 -16.22 4.89 20.44
N LEU A 274 -15.12 5.55 20.10
CA LEU A 274 -14.51 6.64 20.88
C LEU A 274 -13.96 7.73 19.92
N PRO A 275 -14.83 8.45 19.17
CA PRO A 275 -14.43 9.39 18.12
C PRO A 275 -13.52 10.51 18.62
N GLU A 276 -13.79 11.05 19.81
CA GLU A 276 -12.98 12.13 20.41
C GLU A 276 -11.56 11.65 20.77
N LEU A 277 -11.46 10.46 21.38
CA LEU A 277 -10.16 9.87 21.70
C LEU A 277 -9.38 9.56 20.43
N PHE A 278 -10.04 9.02 19.39
CA PHE A 278 -9.40 8.75 18.11
C PHE A 278 -8.85 10.04 17.48
N THR A 279 -9.68 11.09 17.41
CA THR A 279 -9.28 12.39 16.87
C THR A 279 -8.11 12.99 17.65
N TRP A 280 -8.16 12.93 18.99
CA TRP A 280 -7.06 13.36 19.85
C TRP A 280 -5.77 12.55 19.60
N MET A 281 -5.88 11.23 19.48
CA MET A 281 -4.71 10.38 19.19
C MET A 281 -4.06 10.75 17.86
N ILE A 282 -4.85 10.96 16.81
CA ILE A 282 -4.35 11.35 15.48
C ILE A 282 -3.69 12.73 15.53
N ALA A 283 -4.26 13.67 16.28
CA ALA A 283 -3.75 15.04 16.37
C ALA A 283 -2.45 15.16 17.19
N TYR A 284 -2.30 14.37 18.26
CA TYR A 284 -1.26 14.62 19.27
C TYR A 284 -0.22 13.50 19.45
N ILE A 285 -0.49 12.27 19.02
CA ILE A 285 0.47 11.17 19.16
C ILE A 285 1.24 11.00 17.85
N PRO A 286 2.56 11.21 17.82
CA PRO A 286 3.35 11.03 16.61
C PRO A 286 3.19 9.61 16.03
N GLY A 287 2.91 9.54 14.73
CA GLY A 287 2.81 8.30 13.97
C GLY A 287 1.42 7.63 13.96
N THR A 288 0.47 8.05 14.81
CA THR A 288 -0.91 7.53 14.77
C THR A 288 -1.65 7.98 13.51
N ALA A 289 -1.31 9.14 12.95
CA ALA A 289 -1.83 9.65 11.67
C ALA A 289 -1.66 8.65 10.50
N LEU A 290 -0.68 7.74 10.58
CA LEU A 290 -0.51 6.63 9.63
C LEU A 290 -1.75 5.71 9.57
N PHE A 291 -2.48 5.62 10.68
CA PHE A 291 -3.69 4.82 10.87
C PHE A 291 -4.95 5.69 10.98
N ARG A 292 -4.91 6.94 10.46
CA ARG A 292 -6.12 7.76 10.31
C ARG A 292 -7.22 7.02 9.52
N ASP A 293 -6.79 6.26 8.52
CA ASP A 293 -7.64 5.30 7.80
C ASP A 293 -7.82 4.05 8.67
N SER A 294 -8.77 4.07 9.62
CA SER A 294 -8.83 3.07 10.69
C SER A 294 -9.00 1.64 10.18
N HIS A 295 -9.68 1.45 9.05
CA HIS A 295 -9.84 0.14 8.41
C HIS A 295 -8.49 -0.50 8.01
N LYS A 296 -7.38 0.25 7.87
CA LYS A 296 -6.03 -0.32 7.64
C LYS A 296 -5.59 -1.23 8.79
N LEU A 297 -6.12 -1.04 9.99
CA LEU A 297 -5.83 -1.89 11.14
C LEU A 297 -6.40 -3.32 10.98
N LEU A 298 -7.34 -3.52 10.04
CA LEU A 298 -7.82 -4.86 9.68
C LEU A 298 -6.71 -5.73 9.06
N MET A 299 -5.60 -5.16 8.59
CA MET A 299 -4.42 -5.93 8.17
C MET A 299 -3.88 -6.84 9.28
N PHE A 300 -4.03 -6.47 10.57
CA PHE A 300 -3.65 -7.32 11.71
C PHE A 300 -4.57 -8.52 11.91
N VAL A 301 -5.78 -8.47 11.36
CA VAL A 301 -6.82 -9.51 11.49
C VAL A 301 -6.58 -10.65 10.50
N ILE A 302 -6.16 -10.30 9.29
CA ILE A 302 -6.02 -11.22 8.16
C ILE A 302 -5.16 -12.46 8.48
N PRO A 303 -3.96 -12.35 9.10
CA PRO A 303 -3.14 -13.53 9.42
C PRO A 303 -3.84 -14.52 10.36
N ALA A 304 -4.59 -14.01 11.34
CA ALA A 304 -5.37 -14.84 12.25
C ALA A 304 -6.51 -15.52 11.48
N TYR A 305 -7.24 -14.80 10.62
CA TYR A 305 -8.32 -15.37 9.80
C TYR A 305 -7.82 -16.48 8.88
N VAL A 306 -6.66 -16.31 8.26
CA VAL A 306 -6.04 -17.36 7.44
C VAL A 306 -5.63 -18.57 8.29
N CYS A 307 -5.06 -18.37 9.49
CA CYS A 307 -4.77 -19.46 10.41
C CYS A 307 -6.04 -20.20 10.88
N LEU A 308 -7.11 -19.46 11.20
CA LEU A 308 -8.41 -20.02 11.56
C LEU A 308 -8.98 -20.87 10.42
N ALA A 309 -9.01 -20.30 9.20
CA ALA A 309 -9.48 -20.99 8.00
C ALA A 309 -8.70 -22.28 7.73
N ALA A 310 -7.37 -22.23 7.87
CA ALA A 310 -6.49 -23.38 7.66
C ALA A 310 -6.70 -24.51 8.68
N GLY A 311 -7.27 -24.20 9.85
CA GLY A 311 -7.60 -25.14 10.92
C GLY A 311 -8.96 -25.82 10.79
N LEU A 312 -9.79 -25.40 9.84
CA LEU A 312 -11.15 -25.93 9.70
C LEU A 312 -11.15 -27.40 9.27
N LYS A 313 -12.17 -28.13 9.76
CA LYS A 313 -12.49 -29.48 9.32
C LYS A 313 -13.63 -29.44 8.31
N ASN A 314 -13.79 -30.48 7.51
CA ASN A 314 -14.98 -30.61 6.66
C ASN A 314 -16.23 -30.83 7.54
N PRO A 315 -17.40 -30.28 7.19
CA PRO A 315 -17.67 -29.48 5.98
C PRO A 315 -17.33 -27.98 6.11
N PHE A 316 -16.97 -27.49 7.30
CA PHE A 316 -16.74 -26.06 7.56
C PHE A 316 -15.68 -25.40 6.68
N SER A 317 -14.65 -26.13 6.26
CA SER A 317 -13.64 -25.63 5.30
C SER A 317 -14.26 -25.20 3.96
N TRP A 318 -15.21 -25.98 3.44
CA TRP A 318 -15.91 -25.68 2.19
C TRP A 318 -16.91 -24.55 2.39
N ILE A 319 -17.65 -24.56 3.50
CA ILE A 319 -18.56 -23.47 3.86
C ILE A 319 -17.79 -22.15 3.94
N ALA A 320 -16.64 -22.12 4.61
CA ALA A 320 -15.80 -20.92 4.70
C ALA A 320 -15.29 -20.47 3.33
N THR A 321 -14.95 -21.40 2.43
CA THR A 321 -14.52 -21.08 1.06
C THR A 321 -15.67 -20.40 0.29
N VAL A 322 -16.88 -20.96 0.36
CA VAL A 322 -18.06 -20.41 -0.30
C VAL A 322 -18.43 -19.05 0.28
N LEU A 323 -18.46 -18.90 1.60
CA LEU A 323 -18.76 -17.63 2.25
C LEU A 323 -17.72 -16.55 1.93
N ALA A 324 -16.43 -16.90 1.84
CA ALA A 324 -15.38 -15.96 1.45
C ALA A 324 -15.61 -15.39 0.03
N LEU A 325 -15.98 -16.25 -0.93
CA LEU A 325 -16.32 -15.83 -2.29
C LEU A 325 -17.63 -15.03 -2.33
N LEU A 326 -18.63 -15.47 -1.56
CA LEU A 326 -19.94 -14.86 -1.50
C LEU A 326 -19.90 -13.43 -0.93
N GLN A 327 -18.89 -13.06 -0.15
CA GLN A 327 -18.77 -11.66 0.29
C GLN A 327 -18.70 -10.67 -0.87
N ILE A 328 -18.08 -11.06 -2.00
CA ILE A 328 -17.84 -10.21 -3.17
C ILE A 328 -17.84 -11.05 -4.45
N PRO A 329 -19.00 -11.58 -4.89
CA PRO A 329 -19.09 -12.41 -6.08
C PRO A 329 -18.80 -11.63 -7.38
N ASP A 330 -18.97 -10.31 -7.35
CA ASP A 330 -18.78 -9.35 -8.43
C ASP A 330 -17.34 -8.82 -8.54
N ALA A 331 -16.43 -9.18 -7.63
CA ALA A 331 -15.06 -8.62 -7.61
C ALA A 331 -14.36 -8.66 -8.97
N PRO A 332 -14.42 -9.75 -9.78
CA PRO A 332 -13.71 -9.81 -11.06
C PRO A 332 -14.25 -8.80 -12.07
N ARG A 333 -15.53 -8.42 -11.96
CA ARG A 333 -16.14 -7.37 -12.78
C ARG A 333 -15.77 -5.99 -12.23
N GLU A 334 -15.85 -5.79 -10.92
CA GLU A 334 -15.55 -4.51 -10.29
C GLU A 334 -14.12 -4.06 -10.57
N VAL A 335 -13.14 -4.98 -10.56
CA VAL A 335 -11.73 -4.64 -10.84
C VAL A 335 -11.48 -4.19 -12.28
N ALA A 336 -12.42 -4.40 -13.22
CA ALA A 336 -12.26 -4.05 -14.63
C ALA A 336 -11.92 -2.57 -14.85
N VAL A 337 -12.39 -1.69 -13.96
CA VAL A 337 -12.12 -0.24 -14.00
C VAL A 337 -10.64 0.10 -13.82
N MET A 338 -9.83 -0.82 -13.27
CA MET A 338 -8.38 -0.69 -13.14
C MET A 338 -7.63 -0.94 -14.46
N SER A 339 -8.36 -1.11 -15.57
CA SER A 339 -7.76 -1.25 -16.89
C SER A 339 -6.77 -0.09 -17.15
N PRO A 340 -5.54 -0.39 -17.57
CA PRO A 340 -4.51 0.61 -17.83
C PRO A 340 -4.93 1.62 -18.90
N SER A 341 -4.33 2.82 -18.85
CA SER A 341 -4.57 3.89 -19.82
C SER A 341 -3.25 4.35 -20.47
N SER A 342 -3.31 4.70 -21.74
CA SER A 342 -2.18 5.27 -22.50
C SER A 342 -2.41 6.71 -22.96
N ALA A 343 -3.55 7.31 -22.61
CA ALA A 343 -3.99 8.60 -23.16
C ALA A 343 -3.01 9.75 -22.89
N HIS A 344 -2.37 9.76 -21.72
CA HIS A 344 -1.52 10.87 -21.25
C HIS A 344 -0.02 10.65 -21.51
N VAL A 345 0.39 9.45 -21.94
CA VAL A 345 1.79 9.02 -21.91
C VAL A 345 2.70 9.92 -22.74
N ALA A 346 2.27 10.28 -23.96
CA ALA A 346 3.08 11.07 -24.88
C ALA A 346 3.28 12.50 -24.38
N GLU A 347 2.20 13.16 -23.94
CA GLU A 347 2.23 14.53 -23.43
C GLU A 347 3.08 14.63 -22.16
N VAL A 348 2.87 13.72 -21.21
CA VAL A 348 3.59 13.71 -19.94
C VAL A 348 5.08 13.42 -20.15
N SER A 349 5.41 12.52 -21.07
CA SER A 349 6.81 12.21 -21.40
C SER A 349 7.52 13.39 -22.05
N ALA A 350 6.89 14.07 -23.01
CA ALA A 350 7.45 15.26 -23.64
C ALA A 350 7.69 16.39 -22.61
N LEU A 351 6.76 16.56 -21.66
CA LEU A 351 6.90 17.53 -20.58
C LEU A 351 8.05 17.15 -19.62
N ALA A 352 8.22 15.86 -19.33
CA ALA A 352 9.31 15.38 -18.48
C ALA A 352 10.69 15.55 -19.11
N GLU A 353 10.82 15.28 -20.40
CA GLU A 353 12.04 15.55 -21.17
C GLU A 353 12.39 17.04 -21.14
N ARG A 354 11.40 17.92 -21.36
CA ARG A 354 11.60 19.37 -21.32
C ARG A 354 11.96 19.88 -19.93
N ALA A 355 11.31 19.34 -18.88
CA ALA A 355 11.63 19.68 -17.51
C ALA A 355 13.08 19.32 -17.15
N ALA A 356 13.64 18.26 -17.77
CA ALA A 356 15.01 17.80 -17.56
C ALA A 356 15.36 17.62 -16.06
N GLY A 357 14.39 17.13 -15.28
CA GLY A 357 14.53 16.91 -13.83
C GLY A 357 14.48 18.17 -12.96
N ARG A 358 14.22 19.35 -13.54
CA ARG A 358 13.92 20.58 -12.79
C ARG A 358 12.56 20.50 -12.13
N ASP A 359 12.38 21.26 -11.04
CA ASP A 359 11.08 21.30 -10.37
C ASP A 359 10.07 22.10 -11.20
N VAL A 360 8.85 21.58 -11.28
CA VAL A 360 7.77 22.08 -12.12
C VAL A 360 6.63 22.60 -11.26
N LEU A 361 6.28 23.87 -11.42
CA LEU A 361 5.03 24.41 -10.90
C LEU A 361 3.95 24.26 -11.98
N ILE A 362 2.86 23.57 -11.66
CA ILE A 362 1.72 23.47 -12.56
C ILE A 362 0.60 24.37 -12.01
N VAL A 363 0.24 25.38 -12.79
CA VAL A 363 -0.74 26.41 -12.42
C VAL A 363 -2.14 25.87 -12.70
N GLY A 364 -3.05 26.07 -11.75
CA GLY A 364 -4.43 25.60 -11.87
C GLY A 364 -4.61 24.08 -11.83
N SER A 365 -3.54 23.29 -11.68
CA SER A 365 -3.67 21.85 -11.49
C SER A 365 -4.13 21.53 -10.08
N ASN A 366 -5.20 20.75 -9.98
CA ASN A 366 -5.50 20.01 -8.78
C ASN A 366 -4.61 18.75 -8.71
N SER A 367 -4.42 18.20 -7.51
CA SER A 367 -3.73 16.91 -7.33
C SER A 367 -4.44 15.73 -8.03
N LEU A 368 -5.66 15.94 -8.51
CA LEU A 368 -6.50 14.98 -9.21
C LEU A 368 -6.89 15.51 -10.60
N VAL A 369 -6.86 14.63 -11.58
CA VAL A 369 -7.41 14.83 -12.93
C VAL A 369 -8.48 13.78 -13.22
N SER A 370 -9.35 14.03 -14.18
CA SER A 370 -10.34 13.03 -14.62
C SER A 370 -9.76 12.21 -15.76
N ARG A 371 -9.86 10.89 -15.68
CA ARG A 371 -9.63 9.99 -16.81
C ARG A 371 -10.76 10.14 -17.84
N ASP A 372 -10.57 9.60 -19.05
CA ASP A 372 -11.55 9.67 -20.16
C ASP A 372 -12.96 9.17 -19.79
N ASP A 373 -13.08 8.28 -18.81
CA ASP A 373 -14.34 7.75 -18.30
C ASP A 373 -14.90 8.52 -17.07
N GLY A 374 -14.33 9.68 -16.76
CA GLY A 374 -14.76 10.57 -15.67
C GLY A 374 -14.29 10.13 -14.28
N ILE A 375 -13.51 9.05 -14.16
CA ILE A 375 -12.99 8.60 -12.87
C ILE A 375 -11.85 9.53 -12.42
N PRO A 376 -11.88 10.08 -11.20
CA PRO A 376 -10.78 10.87 -10.67
C PRO A 376 -9.55 9.99 -10.41
N VAL A 377 -8.39 10.45 -10.88
CA VAL A 377 -7.08 9.80 -10.69
C VAL A 377 -6.07 10.83 -10.21
N VAL A 378 -5.07 10.38 -9.43
CA VAL A 378 -3.91 11.22 -9.11
C VAL A 378 -3.20 11.59 -10.40
N ASP A 379 -2.97 12.89 -10.59
CA ASP A 379 -2.38 13.45 -11.80
C ASP A 379 -1.04 12.75 -12.13
N PRO A 380 -0.92 12.05 -13.27
CA PRO A 380 0.29 11.31 -13.64
C PRO A 380 1.54 12.20 -13.71
N ARG A 381 1.38 13.51 -13.97
CA ARG A 381 2.48 14.48 -13.97
C ARG A 381 3.18 14.56 -12.61
N THR A 382 2.46 14.32 -11.51
CA THR A 382 3.04 14.30 -10.14
C THR A 382 4.02 13.15 -9.92
N LYS A 383 3.97 12.12 -10.78
CA LYS A 383 4.88 10.96 -10.73
C LYS A 383 5.97 11.03 -11.79
N ALA A 384 5.66 11.57 -12.96
CA ALA A 384 6.60 11.71 -14.07
C ALA A 384 7.50 12.97 -13.97
N LEU A 385 7.12 13.96 -13.15
CA LEU A 385 7.86 15.22 -12.96
C LEU A 385 8.23 15.43 -11.49
N SER A 386 9.17 16.34 -11.24
CA SER A 386 9.44 16.87 -9.90
C SER A 386 8.46 18.03 -9.63
N VAL A 387 7.22 17.74 -9.27
CA VAL A 387 6.18 18.79 -9.13
C VAL A 387 6.31 19.51 -7.79
N VAL A 388 6.13 20.84 -7.79
CA VAL A 388 5.88 21.60 -6.56
C VAL A 388 4.43 21.36 -6.16
N GLU A 389 4.23 20.57 -5.10
CA GLU A 389 2.90 20.06 -4.77
C GLU A 389 2.16 20.96 -3.77
N SER A 390 0.89 21.23 -4.06
CA SER A 390 -0.02 21.88 -3.10
C SER A 390 -0.27 20.97 -1.90
N GLY A 391 -0.73 19.73 -2.13
CA GLY A 391 -1.12 18.84 -1.05
C GLY A 391 -2.43 19.23 -0.34
N GLU A 392 -3.08 20.31 -0.78
CA GLU A 392 -4.36 20.71 -0.24
C GLU A 392 -5.39 19.61 -0.49
N LEU A 393 -6.10 19.22 0.57
CA LEU A 393 -7.22 18.31 0.49
C LEU A 393 -8.48 19.04 0.95
N ARG A 394 -9.49 19.05 0.09
CA ARG A 394 -10.85 19.52 0.44
C ARG A 394 -11.80 18.35 0.48
N VAL A 395 -12.56 18.25 1.57
CA VAL A 395 -13.69 17.32 1.71
C VAL A 395 -14.93 18.15 1.95
N ASP A 396 -15.93 18.02 1.08
CA ASP A 396 -17.18 18.79 1.13
C ASP A 396 -16.97 20.31 1.26
N GLY A 397 -15.96 20.84 0.55
CA GLY A 397 -15.60 22.26 0.55
C GLY A 397 -14.72 22.73 1.72
N ILE A 398 -14.49 21.89 2.74
CA ILE A 398 -13.65 22.19 3.90
C ILE A 398 -12.21 21.74 3.66
N ILE A 399 -11.25 22.67 3.82
CA ILE A 399 -9.82 22.35 3.76
C ILE A 399 -9.48 21.46 4.96
N THR A 400 -9.15 20.20 4.66
CA THR A 400 -8.77 19.18 5.63
C THR A 400 -7.25 19.14 5.81
N ASP A 401 -6.50 19.25 4.71
CA ASP A 401 -5.04 19.40 4.71
C ASP A 401 -4.72 20.72 4.00
N ALA A 402 -3.92 21.59 4.62
CA ALA A 402 -3.55 22.91 4.08
C ALA A 402 -2.50 22.79 2.97
N PRO A 403 -2.44 23.75 2.02
CA PRO A 403 -1.44 23.75 0.96
C PRO A 403 -0.02 23.92 1.52
N SER A 404 0.96 23.36 0.82
CA SER A 404 2.37 23.47 1.18
C SER A 404 2.83 24.93 1.09
N ASN A 405 3.74 25.31 2.00
CA ASN A 405 4.26 26.67 2.05
C ASN A 405 5.03 27.03 0.77
N ARG A 406 5.79 26.07 0.22
CA ARG A 406 6.55 26.26 -1.02
C ARG A 406 5.61 26.50 -2.21
N TRP A 407 4.55 25.71 -2.35
CA TRP A 407 3.56 25.90 -3.39
C TRP A 407 2.86 27.25 -3.28
N THR A 408 2.45 27.64 -2.07
CA THR A 408 1.79 28.93 -1.82
C THR A 408 2.68 30.11 -2.23
N GLN A 409 3.96 30.07 -1.87
CA GLN A 409 4.93 31.10 -2.26
C GLN A 409 5.21 31.09 -3.77
N ALA A 410 5.26 29.91 -4.40
CA ALA A 410 5.49 29.78 -5.83
C ALA A 410 4.31 30.33 -6.65
N MET A 411 3.07 30.02 -6.26
CA MET A 411 1.87 30.61 -6.87
C MET A 411 1.84 32.13 -6.70
N GLY A 412 2.19 32.63 -5.51
CA GLY A 412 2.29 34.08 -5.27
C GLY A 412 3.33 34.76 -6.17
N ALA A 413 4.51 34.15 -6.33
CA ALA A 413 5.56 34.65 -7.21
C ALA A 413 5.14 34.61 -8.69
N TRP A 414 4.45 33.55 -9.13
CA TRP A 414 3.91 33.45 -10.49
C TRP A 414 2.89 34.57 -10.76
N HIS A 415 1.92 34.78 -9.86
CA HIS A 415 0.93 35.85 -10.00
C HIS A 415 1.53 37.26 -10.02
N ALA A 416 2.68 37.45 -9.35
CA ALA A 416 3.42 38.71 -9.36
C ALA A 416 4.36 38.88 -10.57
N GLY A 417 4.51 37.85 -11.41
CA GLY A 417 5.48 37.83 -12.52
C GLY A 417 6.95 37.75 -12.08
N ASP A 418 7.22 37.31 -10.84
CA ASP A 418 8.55 37.30 -10.22
C ASP A 418 9.29 35.98 -10.50
N LEU A 419 9.92 35.91 -11.68
CA LEU A 419 10.69 34.74 -12.13
C LEU A 419 11.94 34.49 -11.27
N ASP A 420 12.54 35.53 -10.71
CA ASP A 420 13.71 35.40 -9.83
C ASP A 420 13.31 34.74 -8.51
N ARG A 421 12.15 35.12 -7.95
CA ARG A 421 11.61 34.47 -6.75
C ARG A 421 11.26 33.01 -7.02
N LEU A 422 10.67 32.69 -8.17
CA LEU A 422 10.45 31.30 -8.58
C LEU A 422 11.75 30.50 -8.65
N ALA A 423 12.81 31.08 -9.23
CA ALA A 423 14.12 30.46 -9.28
C ALA A 423 14.73 30.24 -7.89
N GLN A 424 14.58 31.20 -6.96
CA GLN A 424 15.01 31.08 -5.57
C GLN A 424 14.23 29.99 -4.81
N LEU A 425 12.95 29.80 -5.13
CA LEU A 425 12.12 28.70 -4.62
C LEU A 425 12.47 27.36 -5.29
N GLY A 426 13.41 27.35 -6.23
CA GLY A 426 13.89 26.17 -6.92
C GLY A 426 12.99 25.70 -8.06
N VAL A 427 12.00 26.50 -8.48
CA VAL A 427 11.08 26.18 -9.58
C VAL A 427 11.76 26.48 -10.90
N GLY A 428 12.11 25.44 -11.67
CA GLY A 428 12.81 25.59 -12.95
C GLY A 428 11.89 25.70 -14.17
N MET A 429 10.63 25.31 -14.02
CA MET A 429 9.63 25.40 -15.08
C MET A 429 8.23 25.66 -14.49
N VAL A 430 7.45 26.49 -15.16
CA VAL A 430 6.04 26.75 -14.87
C VAL A 430 5.21 26.31 -16.07
N VAL A 431 4.15 25.56 -15.81
CA VAL A 431 3.15 25.13 -16.81
C VAL A 431 1.83 25.80 -16.46
N ASP A 432 1.36 26.70 -17.31
CA ASP A 432 0.11 27.44 -17.14
C ASP A 432 -0.74 27.32 -18.41
N GLY A 433 -1.68 26.37 -18.40
CA GLY A 433 -2.37 25.93 -19.62
C GLY A 433 -1.37 25.47 -20.68
N ASP A 434 -1.45 26.06 -21.87
CA ASP A 434 -0.53 25.77 -22.98
C ASP A 434 0.80 26.55 -22.89
N THR A 435 0.94 27.44 -21.90
CA THR A 435 2.13 28.27 -21.74
C THR A 435 3.15 27.58 -20.85
N ILE A 436 4.38 27.46 -21.35
CA ILE A 436 5.52 26.93 -20.58
C ILE A 436 6.54 28.06 -20.42
N VAL A 437 6.83 28.42 -19.18
CA VAL A 437 7.85 29.41 -18.81
C VAL A 437 8.97 28.73 -18.05
N GLU A 438 10.22 28.99 -18.45
CA GLU A 438 11.40 28.41 -17.81
C GLU A 438 12.13 29.46 -16.98
N THR A 439 12.69 29.04 -15.85
CA THR A 439 13.53 29.90 -15.00
C THR A 439 14.98 29.41 -15.03
N THR A 440 15.85 30.11 -14.30
CA THR A 440 17.27 29.75 -14.15
C THR A 440 17.52 28.66 -13.10
N ALA A 441 16.50 28.17 -12.39
CA ALA A 441 16.70 27.18 -11.33
C ALA A 441 17.14 25.80 -11.88
N PRO A 442 18.23 25.22 -11.34
CA PRO A 442 18.69 23.90 -11.73
C PRO A 442 17.86 22.79 -11.05
N PRO A 443 18.02 21.52 -11.48
CA PRO A 443 17.49 20.36 -10.76
C PRO A 443 17.92 20.33 -9.29
N GLN A 444 16.99 19.97 -8.39
CA GLN A 444 17.23 19.92 -6.96
C GLN A 444 18.06 18.68 -6.56
N ARG A 445 19.40 18.82 -6.55
CA ARG A 445 20.35 17.76 -6.16
C ARG A 445 21.13 18.10 -4.89
N GLY A 446 20.43 18.59 -3.86
CA GLY A 446 21.01 18.92 -2.55
C GLY A 446 21.18 17.72 -1.62
N TRP A 447 21.56 17.98 -0.36
CA TRP A 447 21.78 16.93 0.64
C TRP A 447 20.53 16.06 0.91
N LYS A 448 19.33 16.64 0.87
CA LYS A 448 18.05 15.91 1.01
C LYS A 448 17.88 14.86 -0.09
N PHE A 449 18.24 15.23 -1.33
CA PHE A 449 18.18 14.33 -2.47
C PHE A 449 19.09 13.13 -2.26
N TYR A 450 20.38 13.37 -1.96
CA TYR A 450 21.33 12.28 -1.76
C TYR A 450 21.04 11.43 -0.52
N LEU A 451 20.49 12.03 0.55
CA LEU A 451 20.04 11.29 1.72
C LEU A 451 18.88 10.34 1.38
N GLY A 452 17.83 10.85 0.73
CA GLY A 452 16.69 10.02 0.32
C GLY A 452 17.08 8.94 -0.69
N LEU A 453 17.96 9.26 -1.63
CA LEU A 453 18.54 8.29 -2.56
C LEU A 453 19.30 7.20 -1.80
N SER A 454 20.17 7.58 -0.86
CA SER A 454 20.96 6.65 -0.05
C SER A 454 20.07 5.75 0.81
N LEU A 455 19.00 6.29 1.41
CA LEU A 455 18.03 5.51 2.18
C LEU A 455 17.29 4.50 1.31
N THR A 456 16.88 4.90 0.11
CA THR A 456 16.19 4.03 -0.85
C THR A 456 17.11 2.91 -1.34
N VAL A 457 18.36 3.23 -1.70
CA VAL A 457 19.37 2.25 -2.09
C VAL A 457 19.69 1.31 -0.92
N LEU A 458 19.85 1.85 0.30
CA LEU A 458 20.07 1.04 1.50
C LEU A 458 18.91 0.06 1.73
N TRP A 459 17.67 0.52 1.54
CA TRP A 459 16.49 -0.33 1.60
C TRP A 459 16.54 -1.47 0.56
N LEU A 460 16.92 -1.18 -0.69
CA LEU A 460 17.10 -2.21 -1.74
C LEU A 460 18.21 -3.21 -1.41
N MET A 461 19.23 -2.80 -0.68
CA MET A 461 20.36 -3.64 -0.28
C MET A 461 20.10 -4.46 1.00
N LEU A 462 19.00 -4.22 1.74
CA LEU A 462 18.69 -4.94 2.98
C LEU A 462 18.70 -6.48 2.83
N PRO A 463 18.12 -7.06 1.76
CA PRO A 463 18.21 -8.50 1.49
C PRO A 463 19.64 -9.04 1.43
N LEU A 464 20.60 -8.29 0.87
CA LEU A 464 22.00 -8.73 0.72
C LEU A 464 22.71 -8.85 2.07
N GLY A 465 22.36 -8.00 3.04
CA GLY A 465 22.88 -8.08 4.41
C GLY A 465 22.58 -9.42 5.10
N LEU A 466 21.55 -10.15 4.66
CA LEU A 466 21.22 -11.49 5.16
C LEU A 466 22.19 -12.56 4.64
N LEU A 467 22.83 -12.34 3.48
CA LEU A 467 23.77 -13.27 2.84
C LEU A 467 25.15 -13.22 3.51
N ILE A 468 25.63 -12.03 3.88
CA ILE A 468 26.99 -11.80 4.42
C ILE A 468 27.22 -12.55 5.74
N ARG A 469 26.18 -12.79 6.54
CA ARG A 469 26.31 -13.53 7.81
C ARG A 469 26.44 -15.05 7.64
N SER A 470 26.32 -15.57 6.42
CA SER A 470 26.41 -17.02 6.14
C SER A 470 27.85 -17.52 5.96
N SER A 471 28.81 -16.63 5.69
CA SER A 471 30.21 -17.02 5.37
C SER A 471 31.10 -17.31 6.57
N LYS A 472 30.66 -17.04 7.82
CA LYS A 472 31.48 -17.23 9.03
C LYS A 472 31.37 -18.61 9.71
N ILE A 473 30.66 -19.59 9.12
CA ILE A 473 30.47 -20.92 9.75
C ILE A 473 31.23 -22.05 9.03
N THR A 474 31.75 -21.83 7.82
CA THR A 474 32.40 -22.90 7.03
C THR A 474 33.93 -23.00 7.21
N SER A 475 34.58 -22.15 8.01
CA SER A 475 36.05 -22.19 8.18
C SER A 475 36.54 -22.94 9.43
N ARG A 476 35.66 -23.63 10.18
CA ARG A 476 36.03 -24.33 11.43
C ARG A 476 36.07 -25.86 11.35
N LYS A 477 36.05 -26.46 10.14
CA LYS A 477 36.09 -27.93 9.97
C LYS A 477 37.31 -28.51 9.23
N PHE A 478 38.36 -27.74 8.99
CA PHE A 478 39.66 -28.28 8.55
C PHE A 478 40.77 -27.79 9.47
N LYS A 479 40.84 -28.39 10.66
CA LYS A 479 42.03 -28.48 11.53
C LYS A 479 41.69 -29.49 12.63
N LYS A 480 41.88 -30.77 12.32
CA LYS A 480 42.33 -31.81 13.25
C LYS A 480 42.90 -32.94 12.41
#